data_AF-A0A8T6MD15-F1
#
_entry.id   AF-A0A8T6MD15-F1
#
_cell.length_a   1.000
_cell.length_b   1.000
_cell.length_c   1.000
_cell.angle_alpha   90.00
_cell.angle_beta   90.00
_cell.angle_gamma   90.00
#
_symmetry.space_group_name_H-M   'P 1'
#
loop_
_entity.id
_entity.type
_entity.pdbx_description
1 polymer ?
#
loop_
_entity_poly.entity_id
_entity_poly.type
_entity_poly.pdbx_seq_one_letter_code
_entity_poly.pdbx_strand_id
1 'polypeptide(L)'
;MKKIKDTELINIENECKALYNFNAEKWEGISFEKIKEIIEYSFHAGIQAGQYWINELDFTDFFQDWDMSRKNPDSCNIKEDKDLYLKYIISYDSIHNIGYSLFSGSTSYKKIIMKDWDYSKICNRVSKEVLTLIPDSNKFKPKGWNELKKDYSDFDRFDEYAKEHSKHDRIIFNGVNSSSAGAGGFHERISLPNVMYDDICQRRNPLRVITSSAFSHGLFVSSHNNTVNIINEMQELKKELFKPENFKQMIYIENIPSIAKNKILQAIFITNEEKLKKYYVGIEKEYHDQDSLEKHILSKVKQLKNMKPLS
;
A
#
# COMPACT_ATOMS: atom_id res chain seq x y z
N MET A 1 12.43 -12.68 6.77
CA MET A 1 11.36 -11.70 6.47
C MET A 1 11.58 -10.43 7.30
N LYS A 2 11.74 -9.28 6.64
CA LYS A 2 11.93 -7.98 7.29
C LYS A 2 10.58 -7.52 7.86
N LYS A 3 10.45 -7.40 9.18
CA LYS A 3 9.36 -6.60 9.76
C LYS A 3 9.73 -5.14 9.47
N ILE A 4 8.92 -4.46 8.66
CA ILE A 4 9.09 -3.04 8.43
C ILE A 4 8.78 -2.35 9.76
N LYS A 5 9.61 -1.39 10.17
CA LYS A 5 9.18 -0.44 11.20
C LYS A 5 8.15 0.46 10.57
N ASP A 6 7.09 0.81 11.28
CA ASP A 6 5.95 1.61 10.78
C ASP A 6 6.33 2.99 10.22
N THR A 7 7.62 3.37 10.31
CA THR A 7 8.19 4.63 9.86
C THR A 7 9.22 4.51 8.71
N GLU A 8 9.56 3.30 8.23
CA GLU A 8 10.55 3.11 7.16
C GLU A 8 9.87 3.01 5.79
N LEU A 9 10.35 3.80 4.82
CA LEU A 9 9.90 3.69 3.42
C LEU A 9 10.39 2.39 2.79
N ILE A 10 9.50 1.73 2.06
CA ILE A 10 9.81 0.54 1.25
C ILE A 10 10.39 1.00 -0.09
N ASN A 11 11.56 0.47 -0.43
CA ASN A 11 12.17 0.69 -1.75
C ASN A 11 11.43 -0.16 -2.81
N ILE A 12 10.71 0.51 -3.72
CA ILE A 12 9.85 -0.10 -4.74
C ILE A 12 10.62 -1.05 -5.66
N GLU A 13 11.83 -0.67 -6.09
CA GLU A 13 12.62 -1.47 -7.04
C GLU A 13 13.13 -2.76 -6.39
N ASN A 14 13.67 -2.66 -5.18
CA ASN A 14 14.12 -3.81 -4.41
C ASN A 14 12.97 -4.74 -4.07
N GLU A 15 11.79 -4.20 -3.76
CA GLU A 15 10.61 -5.01 -3.47
C GLU A 15 10.11 -5.75 -4.72
N CYS A 16 10.01 -5.07 -5.86
CA CYS A 16 9.65 -5.72 -7.12
C CYS A 16 10.63 -6.85 -7.48
N LYS A 17 11.93 -6.61 -7.24
CA LYS A 17 12.99 -7.61 -7.42
C LYS A 17 12.83 -8.82 -6.50
N ALA A 18 12.45 -8.61 -5.25
CA ALA A 18 12.13 -9.69 -4.32
C ALA A 18 11.00 -10.57 -4.86
N LEU A 19 9.93 -9.96 -5.41
CA LEU A 19 8.79 -10.68 -5.95
C LEU A 19 9.18 -11.57 -7.14
N TYR A 20 9.86 -11.04 -8.17
CA TYR A 20 10.15 -11.85 -9.36
C TYR A 20 11.24 -12.90 -9.10
N ASN A 21 12.21 -12.63 -8.22
CA ASN A 21 13.21 -13.64 -7.83
C ASN A 21 12.57 -14.82 -7.09
N PHE A 22 11.67 -14.52 -6.15
CA PHE A 22 10.91 -15.55 -5.45
C PHE A 22 10.09 -16.41 -6.42
N ASN A 23 9.44 -15.78 -7.39
CA ASN A 23 8.66 -16.51 -8.39
C ASN A 23 9.52 -17.34 -9.35
N ALA A 24 10.69 -16.86 -9.75
CA ALA A 24 11.62 -17.63 -10.55
C ALA A 24 12.08 -18.93 -9.86
N GLU A 25 12.17 -18.91 -8.54
CA GLU A 25 12.52 -20.10 -7.75
C GLU A 25 11.34 -21.06 -7.61
N LYS A 26 10.11 -20.55 -7.49
CA LYS A 26 8.93 -21.32 -7.08
C LYS A 26 7.96 -21.70 -8.20
N TRP A 27 8.03 -21.01 -9.33
CA TRP A 27 7.13 -21.19 -10.45
C TRP A 27 7.90 -21.61 -11.71
N GLU A 28 7.19 -22.22 -12.65
CA GLU A 28 7.74 -22.82 -13.86
C GLU A 28 6.79 -22.65 -15.06
N GLY A 29 7.27 -23.07 -16.25
CA GLY A 29 6.49 -23.09 -17.49
C GLY A 29 6.76 -21.93 -18.46
N ILE A 30 7.51 -20.91 -18.02
CA ILE A 30 7.96 -19.76 -18.84
C ILE A 30 9.38 -19.34 -18.45
N SER A 31 10.04 -18.50 -19.27
CA SER A 31 11.39 -18.01 -18.99
C SER A 31 11.43 -16.97 -17.87
N PHE A 32 12.61 -16.77 -17.28
CA PHE A 32 12.83 -15.80 -16.20
C PHE A 32 12.41 -14.37 -16.62
N GLU A 33 12.72 -13.97 -17.84
CA GLU A 33 12.39 -12.65 -18.38
C GLU A 33 10.87 -12.43 -18.40
N LYS A 34 10.11 -13.45 -18.80
CA LYS A 34 8.65 -13.40 -18.78
C LYS A 34 8.08 -13.34 -17.37
N ILE A 35 8.68 -14.08 -16.42
CA ILE A 35 8.30 -14.00 -14.99
C ILE A 35 8.48 -12.57 -14.50
N LYS A 36 9.65 -11.98 -14.76
CA LYS A 36 9.96 -10.60 -14.41
C LYS A 36 8.92 -9.64 -15.00
N GLU A 37 8.62 -9.75 -16.29
CA GLU A 37 7.63 -8.89 -16.95
C GLU A 37 6.22 -9.01 -16.33
N ILE A 38 5.74 -10.24 -16.05
CA ILE A 38 4.43 -10.47 -15.40
C ILE A 38 4.35 -9.76 -14.05
N ILE A 39 5.39 -9.93 -13.24
CA ILE A 39 5.46 -9.42 -11.88
C ILE A 39 5.61 -7.90 -11.89
N GLU A 40 6.55 -7.35 -12.67
CA GLU A 40 6.76 -5.91 -12.80
C GLU A 40 5.49 -5.20 -13.26
N TYR A 41 4.84 -5.73 -14.30
CA TYR A 41 3.60 -5.17 -14.81
C TYR A 41 2.52 -5.10 -13.71
N SER A 42 2.27 -6.23 -13.07
CA SER A 42 1.21 -6.35 -12.07
C SER A 42 1.51 -5.51 -10.82
N PHE A 43 2.75 -5.55 -10.34
CA PHE A 43 3.20 -4.81 -9.17
C PHE A 43 3.13 -3.29 -9.40
N HIS A 44 3.65 -2.79 -10.54
CA HIS A 44 3.58 -1.36 -10.85
C HIS A 44 2.16 -0.87 -11.11
N ALA A 45 1.30 -1.70 -11.72
CA ALA A 45 -0.12 -1.39 -11.80
C ALA A 45 -0.74 -1.21 -10.39
N GLY A 46 -0.32 -2.03 -9.43
CA GLY A 46 -0.68 -1.90 -8.01
C GLY A 46 -0.15 -0.61 -7.37
N ILE A 47 1.12 -0.27 -7.59
CA ILE A 47 1.73 0.96 -7.07
C ILE A 47 0.96 2.19 -7.55
N GLN A 48 0.64 2.23 -8.85
CA GLN A 48 -0.07 3.34 -9.47
C GLN A 48 -1.52 3.42 -9.00
N ALA A 49 -2.20 2.28 -8.91
CA ALA A 49 -3.54 2.18 -8.34
C ALA A 49 -3.60 2.70 -6.88
N GLY A 50 -2.56 2.41 -6.10
CA GLY A 50 -2.47 2.77 -4.69
C GLY A 50 -1.84 4.15 -4.43
N GLN A 51 -1.52 4.94 -5.47
CA GLN A 51 -0.76 6.19 -5.33
C GLN A 51 -1.40 7.23 -4.40
N TYR A 52 -2.69 7.09 -4.10
CA TYR A 52 -3.46 7.95 -3.21
C TYR A 52 -3.98 7.21 -1.97
N TRP A 53 -3.64 5.94 -1.79
CA TRP A 53 -4.11 5.15 -0.66
C TRP A 53 -3.29 5.47 0.59
N ILE A 54 -3.94 5.32 1.74
CA ILE A 54 -3.33 5.47 3.07
C ILE A 54 -3.75 4.25 3.92
N ASN A 55 -2.87 3.83 4.82
CA ASN A 55 -3.16 2.81 5.81
C ASN A 55 -3.77 3.47 7.04
N GLU A 56 -5.08 3.32 7.20
CA GLU A 56 -5.82 3.96 8.30
C GLU A 56 -5.45 3.43 9.67
N LEU A 57 -4.98 2.18 9.80
CA LEU A 57 -4.61 1.61 11.10
C LEU A 57 -3.37 2.33 11.64
N ASP A 58 -2.29 2.37 10.87
CA ASP A 58 -1.06 3.06 11.25
C ASP A 58 -1.31 4.56 11.46
N PHE A 59 -2.19 5.14 10.64
CA PHE A 59 -2.62 6.54 10.80
C PHE A 59 -3.37 6.75 12.12
N THR A 60 -4.23 5.81 12.53
CA THR A 60 -5.00 5.88 13.79
C THR A 60 -4.09 5.74 15.01
N ASP A 61 -3.18 4.76 14.99
CA ASP A 61 -2.25 4.49 16.09
C ASP A 61 -1.36 5.72 16.34
N PHE A 62 -0.88 6.38 15.28
CA PHE A 62 -0.11 7.62 15.40
C PHE A 62 -0.85 8.75 16.16
N PHE A 63 -2.17 8.89 16.00
CA PHE A 63 -2.95 9.90 16.73
C PHE A 63 -3.31 9.48 18.14
N GLN A 64 -3.41 8.18 18.43
CA GLN A 64 -3.59 7.72 19.81
C GLN A 64 -2.41 8.14 20.69
N ASP A 65 -1.18 8.10 20.18
CA ASP A 65 0.00 8.60 20.89
C ASP A 65 -0.09 10.09 21.21
N TRP A 66 -0.66 10.89 20.30
CA TRP A 66 -0.85 12.33 20.51
C TRP A 66 -1.91 12.61 21.57
N ASP A 67 -3.01 11.86 21.58
CA ASP A 67 -4.06 11.96 22.59
C ASP A 67 -3.57 11.54 23.98
N MET A 68 -2.77 10.48 24.07
CA MET A 68 -2.15 10.05 25.34
C MET A 68 -1.20 11.10 25.90
N SER A 69 -0.48 11.81 25.04
CA SER A 69 0.42 12.90 25.46
C SER A 69 -0.34 14.09 26.06
N ARG A 70 -1.60 14.33 25.66
CA ARG A 70 -2.49 15.34 26.27
C ARG A 70 -2.98 14.95 27.66
N LYS A 71 -3.26 13.65 27.88
CA LYS A 71 -3.86 13.13 29.13
C LYS A 71 -2.88 13.02 30.30
N ASN A 72 -1.56 13.05 30.04
CA ASN A 72 -0.52 12.97 31.07
C ASN A 72 0.42 14.20 31.07
N PRO A 73 -0.08 15.40 31.40
CA PRO A 73 0.76 16.62 31.45
C PRO A 73 1.80 16.60 32.59
N ASP A 74 1.63 15.72 33.59
CA ASP A 74 2.49 15.62 34.78
C ASP A 74 3.94 15.19 34.51
N SER A 75 4.27 14.72 33.30
CA SER A 75 5.67 14.47 32.90
C SER A 75 6.47 15.76 32.69
N CYS A 76 5.80 16.92 32.64
CA CYS A 76 6.46 18.21 32.52
C CYS A 76 6.52 18.91 33.89
N ASN A 77 7.73 19.01 34.44
CA ASN A 77 8.08 19.79 35.64
C ASN A 77 7.96 21.32 35.40
N ILE A 78 6.85 21.79 34.85
CA ILE A 78 6.59 23.20 34.50
C ILE A 78 5.55 23.78 35.48
N LYS A 79 5.67 23.47 36.78
CA LYS A 79 4.72 23.96 37.81
C LYS A 79 5.06 25.38 38.30
N GLU A 80 6.26 25.89 38.01
CA GLU A 80 6.75 27.16 38.56
C GLU A 80 6.45 28.38 37.68
N ASP A 81 6.20 28.20 36.37
CA ASP A 81 5.81 29.28 35.44
C ASP A 81 4.41 29.02 34.88
N LYS A 82 3.41 29.73 35.40
CA LYS A 82 2.00 29.62 35.02
C LYS A 82 1.74 30.00 33.55
N ASP A 83 2.47 30.97 33.01
CA ASP A 83 2.27 31.43 31.63
C ASP A 83 2.84 30.42 30.64
N LEU A 84 3.97 29.79 30.99
CA LEU A 84 4.55 28.69 30.22
C LEU A 84 3.67 27.44 30.28
N TYR A 85 3.10 27.13 31.44
CA TYR A 85 2.14 26.04 31.62
C TYR A 85 0.86 26.23 30.81
N LEU A 86 0.30 27.45 30.79
CA LEU A 86 -0.90 27.76 30.02
C LEU A 86 -0.66 27.64 28.50
N LYS A 87 0.49 28.15 28.03
CA LYS A 87 0.94 27.95 26.65
C LYS A 87 1.04 26.46 26.35
N TYR A 88 1.71 25.69 27.20
CA TYR A 88 1.86 24.26 27.03
C TYR A 88 0.51 23.54 26.84
N ILE A 89 -0.49 23.80 27.70
CA ILE A 89 -1.85 23.22 27.56
C ILE A 89 -2.49 23.56 26.21
N ILE A 90 -2.43 24.84 25.81
CA ILE A 90 -3.02 25.31 24.55
C ILE A 90 -2.37 24.60 23.35
N SER A 91 -1.06 24.31 23.39
CA SER A 91 -0.40 23.53 22.34
C SER A 91 -0.95 22.12 22.22
N TYR A 92 -1.12 21.42 23.33
CA TYR A 92 -1.64 20.05 23.33
C TYR A 92 -3.10 19.98 22.87
N ASP A 93 -3.93 20.91 23.31
CA ASP A 93 -5.32 21.01 22.85
C ASP A 93 -5.41 21.28 21.34
N SER A 94 -4.56 22.15 20.82
CA SER A 94 -4.51 22.45 19.38
C SER A 94 -4.05 21.23 18.57
N ILE A 95 -3.02 20.52 19.04
CA ILE A 95 -2.50 19.30 18.41
C ILE A 95 -3.55 18.18 18.42
N HIS A 96 -4.28 18.03 19.52
CA HIS A 96 -5.38 17.09 19.62
C HIS A 96 -6.51 17.43 18.62
N ASN A 97 -6.91 18.71 18.53
CA ASN A 97 -7.94 19.15 17.57
C ASN A 97 -7.52 18.94 16.11
N ILE A 98 -6.23 19.14 15.80
CA ILE A 98 -5.65 18.83 14.48
C ILE A 98 -5.74 17.33 14.20
N GLY A 99 -5.33 16.49 15.14
CA GLY A 99 -5.41 15.04 15.01
C GLY A 99 -6.84 14.53 14.80
N TYR A 100 -7.81 15.06 15.56
CA TYR A 100 -9.22 14.72 15.40
C TYR A 100 -9.78 15.13 14.03
N SER A 101 -9.41 16.33 13.56
CA SER A 101 -9.81 16.83 12.24
C SER A 101 -9.24 15.97 11.11
N LEU A 102 -7.98 15.53 11.24
CA LEU A 102 -7.32 14.63 10.31
C LEU A 102 -7.98 13.26 10.25
N PHE A 103 -8.38 12.71 11.39
CA PHE A 103 -9.10 11.44 11.46
C PHE A 103 -10.47 11.51 10.76
N SER A 104 -11.23 12.57 11.00
CA SER A 104 -12.50 12.80 10.29
C SER A 104 -12.28 13.03 8.79
N GLY A 105 -11.23 13.76 8.44
CA GLY A 105 -10.83 14.03 7.05
C GLY A 105 -10.41 12.77 6.30
N SER A 106 -9.64 11.89 6.92
CA SER A 106 -9.12 10.66 6.30
C SER A 106 -10.25 9.69 5.95
N THR A 107 -11.27 9.61 6.81
CA THR A 107 -12.49 8.83 6.55
C THR A 107 -13.21 9.34 5.29
N SER A 108 -13.36 10.67 5.15
CA SER A 108 -14.02 11.29 4.00
C SER A 108 -13.20 11.14 2.72
N TYR A 109 -11.89 11.31 2.83
CA TYR A 109 -10.92 11.08 1.77
C TYR A 109 -10.98 9.62 1.25
N LYS A 110 -10.98 8.63 2.15
CA LYS A 110 -11.11 7.21 1.80
C LYS A 110 -12.36 6.93 0.99
N LYS A 111 -13.52 7.44 1.43
CA LYS A 111 -14.80 7.26 0.72
C LYS A 111 -14.72 7.75 -0.72
N ILE A 112 -13.96 8.82 -0.97
CA ILE A 112 -13.80 9.40 -2.30
C ILE A 112 -12.82 8.60 -3.15
N ILE A 113 -11.64 8.25 -2.63
CA ILE A 113 -10.65 7.48 -3.41
C ILE A 113 -11.10 6.04 -3.69
N MET A 114 -11.94 5.47 -2.81
CA MET A 114 -12.49 4.13 -2.98
C MET A 114 -13.84 4.13 -3.70
N LYS A 115 -14.35 5.32 -4.07
CA LYS A 115 -15.60 5.41 -4.82
C LYS A 115 -15.43 4.67 -6.14
N ASP A 116 -16.34 3.75 -6.43
CA ASP A 116 -16.35 2.91 -7.63
C ASP A 116 -15.15 1.95 -7.74
N TRP A 117 -14.39 1.73 -6.66
CA TRP A 117 -13.27 0.79 -6.63
C TRP A 117 -13.76 -0.66 -6.58
N ASP A 118 -13.53 -1.41 -7.66
CA ASP A 118 -13.79 -2.84 -7.73
C ASP A 118 -12.47 -3.61 -7.93
N TYR A 119 -11.96 -4.16 -6.83
CA TYR A 119 -10.73 -4.95 -6.82
C TYR A 119 -10.78 -6.13 -7.79
N SER A 120 -11.90 -6.85 -7.85
CA SER A 120 -12.02 -8.03 -8.72
C SER A 120 -11.99 -7.64 -10.19
N LYS A 121 -12.69 -6.56 -10.56
CA LYS A 121 -12.71 -6.04 -11.93
C LYS A 121 -11.31 -5.57 -12.36
N ILE A 122 -10.58 -4.90 -11.48
CA ILE A 122 -9.22 -4.41 -11.78
C ILE A 122 -8.24 -5.56 -11.93
N CYS A 123 -8.22 -6.53 -11.01
CA CYS A 123 -7.35 -7.70 -11.12
C CYS A 123 -7.66 -8.53 -12.38
N ASN A 124 -8.95 -8.65 -12.75
CA ASN A 124 -9.34 -9.31 -14.00
C ASN A 124 -8.78 -8.58 -15.23
N ARG A 125 -8.78 -7.25 -15.22
CA ARG A 125 -8.20 -6.44 -16.30
C ARG A 125 -6.69 -6.65 -16.38
N VAL A 126 -5.97 -6.52 -15.26
CA VAL A 126 -4.51 -6.72 -15.20
C VAL A 126 -4.13 -8.11 -15.72
N SER A 127 -4.82 -9.16 -15.28
CA SER A 127 -4.56 -10.53 -15.72
C SER A 127 -4.79 -10.72 -17.22
N LYS A 128 -5.84 -10.12 -17.79
CA LYS A 128 -6.10 -10.16 -19.24
C LYS A 128 -5.02 -9.43 -20.04
N GLU A 129 -4.58 -8.26 -19.57
CA GLU A 129 -3.51 -7.49 -20.23
C GLU A 129 -2.19 -8.25 -20.21
N VAL A 130 -1.83 -8.85 -19.08
CA VAL A 130 -0.66 -9.72 -18.98
C VAL A 130 -0.75 -10.88 -19.97
N LEU A 131 -1.91 -11.53 -20.09
CA LEU A 131 -2.10 -12.60 -21.07
C LEU A 131 -1.98 -12.11 -22.51
N THR A 132 -2.42 -10.88 -22.82
CA THR A 132 -2.22 -10.28 -24.15
C THR A 132 -0.76 -9.97 -24.44
N LEU A 133 -0.01 -9.48 -23.44
CA LEU A 133 1.41 -9.16 -23.56
C LEU A 133 2.28 -10.42 -23.66
N ILE A 134 1.93 -11.45 -22.89
CA ILE A 134 2.68 -12.69 -22.75
C ILE A 134 1.70 -13.86 -22.95
N PRO A 135 1.39 -14.25 -24.21
CA PRO A 135 0.34 -15.24 -24.51
C PRO A 135 0.56 -16.62 -23.89
N ASP A 136 1.80 -17.02 -23.64
CA ASP A 136 2.16 -18.28 -23.01
C ASP A 136 2.20 -18.21 -21.47
N SER A 137 1.83 -17.07 -20.86
CA SER A 137 1.72 -16.92 -19.40
C SER A 137 0.66 -17.83 -18.78
N ASN A 138 -0.24 -18.42 -19.58
CA ASN A 138 -1.15 -19.48 -19.13
C ASN A 138 -0.44 -20.78 -18.72
N LYS A 139 0.82 -20.98 -19.16
CA LYS A 139 1.67 -22.10 -18.74
C LYS A 139 2.33 -21.85 -17.39
N PHE A 140 2.33 -20.60 -16.91
CA PHE A 140 3.01 -20.20 -15.69
C PHE A 140 2.28 -20.72 -14.45
N LYS A 141 2.92 -21.63 -13.71
CA LYS A 141 2.32 -22.31 -12.56
C LYS A 141 3.36 -22.57 -11.47
N PRO A 142 2.95 -22.75 -10.21
CA PRO A 142 3.87 -23.20 -9.17
C PRO A 142 4.48 -24.57 -9.50
N LYS A 143 5.75 -24.79 -9.15
CA LYS A 143 6.40 -26.10 -9.22
C LYS A 143 5.61 -27.11 -8.37
N GLY A 144 5.47 -28.35 -8.85
CA GLY A 144 4.68 -29.37 -8.17
C GLY A 144 3.18 -29.33 -8.49
N TRP A 145 2.76 -28.48 -9.43
CA TRP A 145 1.35 -28.29 -9.79
C TRP A 145 0.68 -29.58 -10.25
N ASN A 146 1.32 -30.33 -11.14
CA ASN A 146 0.72 -31.52 -11.74
C ASN A 146 0.66 -32.68 -10.75
N GLU A 147 1.66 -32.78 -9.87
CA GLU A 147 1.75 -33.76 -8.79
C GLU A 147 0.62 -33.53 -7.79
N LEU A 148 0.51 -32.30 -7.27
CA LEU A 148 -0.52 -31.97 -6.27
C LEU A 148 -1.94 -32.10 -6.83
N LYS A 149 -2.14 -31.77 -8.11
CA LYS A 149 -3.47 -31.84 -8.74
C LYS A 149 -4.02 -33.26 -8.82
N LYS A 150 -3.16 -34.29 -8.91
CA LYS A 150 -3.59 -35.70 -8.99
C LYS A 150 -4.21 -36.18 -7.68
N ASP A 151 -3.64 -35.73 -6.57
CA ASP A 151 -3.98 -36.21 -5.22
C ASP A 151 -4.77 -35.16 -4.41
N TYR A 152 -5.34 -34.15 -5.09
CA TYR A 152 -6.10 -33.11 -4.42
C TYR A 152 -7.39 -33.69 -3.85
N SER A 153 -7.45 -33.79 -2.52
CA SER A 153 -8.66 -34.13 -1.76
C SER A 153 -9.15 -32.89 -1.01
N ASP A 154 -10.46 -32.78 -0.81
CA ASP A 154 -11.11 -31.58 -0.26
C ASP A 154 -10.39 -31.00 0.98
N PHE A 155 -10.37 -29.67 1.02
CA PHE A 155 -9.39 -28.81 1.70
C PHE A 155 -9.29 -28.95 3.23
N ASP A 156 -10.18 -29.70 3.89
CA ASP A 156 -10.23 -29.82 5.36
C ASP A 156 -8.97 -30.44 5.99
N ARG A 157 -8.14 -31.17 5.21
CA ARG A 157 -6.83 -31.69 5.64
C ARG A 157 -5.63 -30.86 5.13
N PHE A 158 -5.89 -29.82 4.35
CA PHE A 158 -4.86 -29.04 3.67
C PHE A 158 -4.31 -27.89 4.52
N ASP A 159 -4.95 -27.56 5.65
CA ASP A 159 -4.50 -26.49 6.54
C ASP A 159 -3.10 -26.73 7.13
N GLU A 160 -2.77 -27.98 7.48
CA GLU A 160 -1.43 -28.32 8.00
C GLU A 160 -0.39 -28.30 6.88
N TYR A 161 -0.71 -28.86 5.71
CA TYR A 161 0.14 -28.84 4.52
C TYR A 161 0.41 -27.40 4.02
N ALA A 162 -0.63 -26.56 4.00
CA ALA A 162 -0.53 -25.14 3.66
C ALA A 162 0.33 -24.37 4.67
N LYS A 163 0.20 -24.67 5.97
CA LYS A 163 1.06 -24.08 7.02
C LYS A 163 2.53 -24.46 6.83
N GLU A 164 2.84 -25.71 6.50
CA GLU A 164 4.23 -26.15 6.27
C GLU A 164 4.84 -25.52 5.02
N HIS A 165 4.10 -25.51 3.90
CA HIS A 165 4.57 -24.85 2.68
C HIS A 165 4.73 -23.34 2.84
N SER A 166 3.79 -22.66 3.50
CA SER A 166 3.94 -21.22 3.81
C SER A 166 5.15 -20.95 4.70
N LYS A 167 5.52 -21.84 5.64
CA LYS A 167 6.74 -21.66 6.45
C LYS A 167 7.99 -21.67 5.58
N HIS A 168 8.09 -22.58 4.61
CA HIS A 168 9.24 -22.64 3.71
C HIS A 168 9.28 -21.42 2.77
N ASP A 169 8.13 -21.07 2.18
CA ASP A 169 8.00 -19.90 1.30
C ASP A 169 8.35 -18.59 2.04
N ARG A 170 8.03 -18.52 3.34
CA ARG A 170 8.41 -17.41 4.21
C ARG A 170 9.92 -17.31 4.49
N ILE A 171 10.66 -18.42 4.42
CA ILE A 171 12.12 -18.43 4.64
C ILE A 171 12.84 -17.87 3.42
N ILE A 172 12.42 -18.29 2.22
CA ILE A 172 13.06 -17.89 0.96
C ILE A 172 12.61 -16.50 0.47
N PHE A 173 11.41 -16.05 0.86
CA PHE A 173 10.93 -14.72 0.48
C PHE A 173 11.67 -13.62 1.25
N ASN A 174 12.42 -12.79 0.52
CA ASN A 174 13.21 -11.70 1.07
C ASN A 174 12.53 -10.32 1.00
N GLY A 175 11.30 -10.26 0.49
CA GLY A 175 10.49 -9.04 0.45
C GLY A 175 9.76 -8.75 1.77
N VAL A 176 8.97 -7.68 1.75
CA VAL A 176 8.19 -7.23 2.90
C VAL A 176 6.92 -8.05 3.08
N ASN A 177 6.50 -8.25 4.33
CA ASN A 177 5.25 -8.95 4.56
C ASN A 177 4.06 -8.01 4.39
N SER A 178 3.29 -8.23 3.32
CA SER A 178 2.05 -7.49 3.02
C SER A 178 0.80 -8.20 3.55
N SER A 179 0.95 -8.99 4.62
CA SER A 179 -0.19 -9.62 5.29
C SER A 179 -1.06 -8.53 5.92
N SER A 180 -2.38 -8.67 5.79
CA SER A 180 -3.37 -7.78 6.42
C SER A 180 -4.41 -8.61 7.18
N ALA A 181 -5.34 -7.95 7.87
CA ALA A 181 -6.37 -8.61 8.68
C ALA A 181 -7.17 -9.64 7.86
N GLY A 182 -6.82 -10.92 8.00
CA GLY A 182 -7.47 -12.06 7.34
C GLY A 182 -6.88 -12.48 5.98
N ALA A 183 -5.90 -11.74 5.42
CA ALA A 183 -5.27 -12.10 4.15
C ALA A 183 -3.76 -12.28 4.30
N GLY A 184 -3.27 -13.45 3.90
CA GLY A 184 -1.86 -13.78 3.94
C GLY A 184 -0.99 -12.86 3.09
N GLY A 185 0.31 -12.84 3.37
CA GLY A 185 1.30 -12.07 2.61
C GLY A 185 1.43 -12.56 1.17
N PHE A 186 2.20 -11.84 0.33
CA PHE A 186 2.43 -12.24 -1.06
C PHE A 186 2.84 -13.71 -1.21
N HIS A 187 3.91 -14.11 -0.52
CA HIS A 187 4.46 -15.48 -0.54
C HIS A 187 3.43 -16.54 -0.11
N GLU A 188 2.55 -16.22 0.83
CA GLU A 188 1.50 -17.14 1.29
C GLU A 188 0.40 -17.26 0.21
N ARG A 189 -0.04 -16.14 -0.39
CA ARG A 189 -1.11 -16.14 -1.41
C ARG A 189 -0.74 -16.93 -2.67
N ILE A 190 0.55 -16.96 -3.01
CA ILE A 190 1.04 -17.63 -4.23
C ILE A 190 1.69 -18.99 -3.96
N SER A 191 1.56 -19.51 -2.74
CA SER A 191 2.04 -20.84 -2.41
C SER A 191 1.25 -21.89 -3.20
N LEU A 192 1.93 -22.98 -3.59
CA LEU A 192 1.32 -24.09 -4.34
C LEU A 192 -0.05 -24.53 -3.78
N PRO A 193 -0.22 -24.80 -2.47
CA PRO A 193 -1.52 -25.23 -1.92
C PRO A 193 -2.63 -24.18 -2.09
N ASN A 194 -2.31 -22.90 -1.88
CA ASN A 194 -3.29 -21.82 -1.98
C ASN A 194 -3.69 -21.54 -3.44
N VAL A 195 -2.73 -21.58 -4.37
CA VAL A 195 -3.00 -21.43 -5.81
C VAL A 195 -3.86 -22.61 -6.31
N MET A 196 -3.61 -23.82 -5.83
CA MET A 196 -4.40 -25.01 -6.20
C MET A 196 -5.86 -24.88 -5.71
N TYR A 197 -6.06 -24.46 -4.47
CA TYR A 197 -7.39 -24.19 -3.92
C TYR A 197 -8.13 -23.10 -4.70
N ASP A 198 -7.45 -22.00 -5.03
CA ASP A 198 -8.04 -20.92 -5.81
C ASP A 198 -8.47 -21.38 -7.22
N ASP A 199 -7.70 -22.27 -7.87
CA ASP A 199 -8.08 -22.85 -9.18
C ASP A 199 -9.27 -23.81 -9.06
N ILE A 200 -9.21 -24.77 -8.14
CA ILE A 200 -10.21 -25.85 -8.02
C ILE A 200 -11.52 -25.34 -7.41
N CYS A 201 -11.45 -24.63 -6.29
CA CYS A 201 -12.63 -24.24 -5.52
C CYS A 201 -13.18 -22.87 -5.95
N GLN A 202 -12.32 -21.96 -6.43
CA GLN A 202 -12.72 -20.58 -6.77
C GLN A 202 -12.66 -20.26 -8.27
N ARG A 203 -12.22 -21.22 -9.11
CA ARG A 203 -12.08 -21.06 -10.57
C ARG A 203 -11.17 -19.89 -10.95
N ARG A 204 -10.15 -19.63 -10.14
CA ARG A 204 -9.13 -18.60 -10.37
C ARG A 204 -7.87 -19.28 -10.87
N ASN A 205 -7.60 -19.14 -12.17
CA ASN A 205 -6.40 -19.75 -12.74
C ASN A 205 -5.10 -19.22 -12.09
N PRO A 206 -3.98 -19.96 -12.15
CA PRO A 206 -2.72 -19.56 -11.53
C PRO A 206 -2.23 -18.17 -11.95
N LEU A 207 -2.40 -17.82 -13.25
CA LEU A 207 -2.03 -16.50 -13.76
C LEU A 207 -2.78 -15.36 -13.04
N ARG A 208 -4.07 -15.54 -12.79
CA ARG A 208 -4.88 -14.57 -12.06
C ARG A 208 -4.43 -14.46 -10.61
N VAL A 209 -4.09 -15.57 -9.97
CA VAL A 209 -3.59 -15.56 -8.58
C VAL A 209 -2.27 -14.80 -8.47
N ILE A 210 -1.30 -15.06 -9.36
CA ILE A 210 0.00 -14.38 -9.30
C ILE A 210 -0.10 -12.90 -9.64
N THR A 211 -0.84 -12.54 -10.69
CA THR A 211 -1.01 -11.14 -11.10
C THR A 211 -1.76 -10.33 -10.05
N SER A 212 -2.86 -10.87 -9.50
CA SER A 212 -3.61 -10.20 -8.42
C SER A 212 -2.81 -10.11 -7.11
N SER A 213 -1.98 -11.10 -6.81
CA SER A 213 -1.11 -11.08 -5.62
C SER A 213 -0.01 -10.03 -5.73
N ALA A 214 0.65 -9.92 -6.90
CA ALA A 214 1.66 -8.90 -7.17
C ALA A 214 1.04 -7.50 -7.19
N PHE A 215 -0.14 -7.35 -7.80
CA PHE A 215 -0.92 -6.12 -7.78
C PHE A 215 -1.28 -5.68 -6.35
N SER A 216 -1.81 -6.60 -5.54
CA SER A 216 -2.09 -6.33 -4.12
C SER A 216 -0.85 -5.95 -3.33
N HIS A 217 0.30 -6.54 -3.66
CA HIS A 217 1.56 -6.18 -3.04
C HIS A 217 1.97 -4.74 -3.40
N GLY A 218 1.80 -4.33 -4.65
CA GLY A 218 2.01 -2.95 -5.08
C GLY A 218 1.10 -1.95 -4.38
N LEU A 219 -0.20 -2.28 -4.23
CA LEU A 219 -1.14 -1.48 -3.44
C LEU A 219 -0.67 -1.28 -2.01
N PHE A 220 -0.23 -2.36 -1.36
CA PHE A 220 0.31 -2.34 0.00
C PHE A 220 1.51 -1.41 0.11
N VAL A 221 2.51 -1.59 -0.77
CA VAL A 221 3.74 -0.78 -0.76
C VAL A 221 3.44 0.71 -0.95
N SER A 222 2.53 1.05 -1.88
CA SER A 222 2.14 2.44 -2.13
C SER A 222 1.40 3.05 -0.93
N SER A 223 0.43 2.33 -0.37
CA SER A 223 -0.31 2.74 0.83
C SER A 223 0.61 2.96 2.04
N HIS A 224 1.53 2.01 2.28
CA HIS A 224 2.52 2.12 3.35
C HIS A 224 3.41 3.36 3.18
N ASN A 225 4.02 3.52 2.01
CA ASN A 225 4.91 4.66 1.75
C ASN A 225 4.20 6.01 1.85
N ASN A 226 2.97 6.11 1.35
CA ASN A 226 2.14 7.30 1.50
C ASN A 226 1.89 7.62 2.99
N THR A 227 1.54 6.60 3.77
CA THR A 227 1.27 6.73 5.21
C THR A 227 2.50 7.19 5.97
N VAL A 228 3.65 6.56 5.74
CA VAL A 228 4.94 6.96 6.32
C VAL A 228 5.27 8.41 5.99
N ASN A 229 5.11 8.83 4.73
CA ASN A 229 5.38 10.20 4.32
C ASN A 229 4.46 11.20 5.03
N ILE A 230 3.16 10.87 5.16
CA ILE A 230 2.20 11.71 5.89
C ILE A 230 2.57 11.79 7.38
N ILE A 231 2.89 10.67 8.02
CA ILE A 231 3.31 10.62 9.43
C ILE A 231 4.57 11.46 9.65
N ASN A 232 5.58 11.31 8.80
CA ASN A 232 6.82 12.09 8.90
C ASN A 232 6.54 13.59 8.77
N GLU A 233 5.71 13.99 7.81
CA GLU A 233 5.33 15.40 7.66
C GLU A 233 4.54 15.93 8.86
N MET A 234 3.63 15.11 9.40
CA MET A 234 2.88 15.46 10.61
C MET A 234 3.77 15.59 11.85
N GLN A 235 4.83 14.80 11.96
CA GLN A 235 5.82 14.93 13.03
C GLN A 235 6.60 16.24 12.91
N GLU A 236 6.98 16.65 11.69
CA GLU A 236 7.63 17.94 11.46
C GLU A 236 6.67 19.10 11.76
N LEU A 237 5.42 19.02 11.30
CA LEU A 237 4.38 20.00 11.65
C LEU A 237 4.20 20.08 13.17
N LYS A 238 4.16 18.96 13.89
CA LYS A 238 4.09 18.93 15.36
C LYS A 238 5.26 19.71 15.98
N LYS A 239 6.50 19.50 15.52
CA LYS A 239 7.68 20.24 16.03
C LYS A 239 7.57 21.74 15.79
N GLU A 240 7.14 22.15 14.60
CA GLU A 240 6.94 23.57 14.26
C GLU A 240 5.82 24.22 15.10
N LEU A 241 4.75 23.46 15.36
CA LEU A 241 3.62 23.89 16.18
C LEU A 241 4.00 24.03 17.66
N PHE A 242 4.94 23.25 18.20
CA PHE A 242 5.41 23.40 19.59
C PHE A 242 6.31 24.61 19.84
N LYS A 243 6.68 25.38 18.81
CA LYS A 243 7.52 26.58 18.99
C LYS A 243 6.69 27.73 19.61
N PRO A 244 7.12 28.33 20.73
CA PRO A 244 6.40 29.40 21.44
C PRO A 244 5.97 30.60 20.57
N GLU A 245 6.77 30.94 19.56
CA GLU A 245 6.55 32.02 18.61
C GLU A 245 5.41 31.73 17.61
N ASN A 246 5.08 30.45 17.39
CA ASN A 246 4.09 30.00 16.41
C ASN A 246 2.69 29.77 17.01
N PHE A 247 2.50 30.06 18.30
CA PHE A 247 1.21 29.87 19.01
C PHE A 247 0.00 30.50 18.32
N LYS A 248 0.16 31.68 17.70
CA LYS A 248 -0.93 32.34 16.95
C LYS A 248 -1.31 31.59 15.66
N GLN A 249 -0.38 30.84 15.07
CA GLN A 249 -0.63 30.03 13.88
C GLN A 249 -1.31 28.71 14.23
N MET A 250 -1.08 28.17 15.44
CA MET A 250 -1.69 26.92 15.93
C MET A 250 -3.22 26.96 16.03
N ILE A 251 -3.80 28.15 16.19
CA ILE A 251 -5.23 28.34 16.45
C ILE A 251 -6.08 28.17 15.18
N TYR A 252 -5.49 28.33 13.99
CA TYR A 252 -6.25 28.32 12.73
C TYR A 252 -5.88 27.11 11.89
N ILE A 253 -6.71 26.05 12.00
CA ILE A 253 -6.64 24.83 11.18
C ILE A 253 -6.58 25.17 9.68
N GLU A 254 -7.19 26.29 9.27
CA GLU A 254 -7.23 26.79 7.89
C GLU A 254 -5.85 27.09 7.29
N ASN A 255 -4.82 27.34 8.12
CA ASN A 255 -3.46 27.59 7.63
C ASN A 255 -2.63 26.32 7.43
N ILE A 256 -3.02 25.20 8.04
CA ILE A 256 -2.25 23.96 7.98
C ILE A 256 -2.16 23.39 6.55
N PRO A 257 -3.22 23.40 5.73
CA PRO A 257 -3.14 23.00 4.32
C PRO A 257 -2.09 23.79 3.51
N SER A 258 -1.92 25.09 3.80
CA SER A 258 -0.94 25.92 3.08
C SER A 258 0.52 25.65 3.48
N ILE A 259 0.74 25.03 4.64
CA ILE A 259 2.07 24.75 5.19
C ILE A 259 2.49 23.29 4.90
N ALA A 260 1.52 22.40 4.74
CA ALA A 260 1.76 21.02 4.32
C ALA A 260 2.35 20.96 2.90
N LYS A 261 3.31 20.07 2.67
CA LYS A 261 3.92 19.78 1.36
C LYS A 261 3.25 18.58 0.68
N ASN A 262 2.74 17.62 1.45
CA ASN A 262 2.13 16.41 0.93
C ASN A 262 0.69 16.67 0.45
N LYS A 263 0.43 16.43 -0.85
CA LYS A 263 -0.90 16.64 -1.46
C LYS A 263 -2.00 15.77 -0.84
N ILE A 264 -1.70 14.56 -0.38
CA ILE A 264 -2.66 13.68 0.31
C ILE A 264 -3.01 14.29 1.67
N LEU A 265 -2.02 14.75 2.43
CA LEU A 265 -2.25 15.41 3.71
C LEU A 265 -3.09 16.68 3.55
N GLN A 266 -2.77 17.52 2.56
CA GLN A 266 -3.58 18.69 2.21
C GLN A 266 -5.02 18.32 1.88
N ALA A 267 -5.22 17.24 1.11
CA ALA A 267 -6.56 16.74 0.79
C ALA A 267 -7.29 16.29 2.06
N ILE A 268 -6.65 15.52 2.95
CA ILE A 268 -7.26 15.08 4.22
C ILE A 268 -7.76 16.27 5.06
N PHE A 269 -7.02 17.38 5.10
CA PHE A 269 -7.46 18.58 5.83
C PHE A 269 -8.67 19.30 5.23
N ILE A 270 -9.01 19.06 3.97
CA ILE A 270 -10.19 19.65 3.34
C ILE A 270 -11.42 18.83 3.77
N THR A 271 -12.09 19.30 4.83
CA THR A 271 -13.22 18.60 5.47
C THR A 271 -14.55 18.73 4.72
N ASN A 272 -14.64 19.58 3.69
CA ASN A 272 -15.84 19.73 2.88
C ASN A 272 -15.77 18.82 1.65
N GLU A 273 -16.70 17.85 1.56
CA GLU A 273 -16.74 16.84 0.51
C GLU A 273 -16.79 17.43 -0.92
N GLU A 274 -17.47 18.56 -1.15
CA GLU A 274 -17.49 19.24 -2.45
C GLU A 274 -16.16 19.95 -2.77
N LYS A 275 -15.53 20.55 -1.75
CA LYS A 275 -14.18 21.15 -1.91
C LYS A 275 -13.14 20.05 -2.13
N LEU A 276 -13.25 18.91 -1.44
CA LEU A 276 -12.39 17.74 -1.64
C LEU A 276 -12.56 17.18 -3.05
N LYS A 277 -13.82 17.02 -3.51
CA LYS A 277 -14.12 16.62 -4.89
C LYS A 277 -13.56 17.60 -5.92
N LYS A 278 -13.68 18.92 -5.71
CA LYS A 278 -13.10 19.93 -6.61
C LYS A 278 -11.56 19.94 -6.60
N TYR A 279 -10.94 19.75 -5.43
CA TYR A 279 -9.49 19.65 -5.28
C TYR A 279 -8.94 18.38 -5.94
N TYR A 280 -9.62 17.25 -5.72
CA TYR A 280 -9.31 15.98 -6.37
C TYR A 280 -9.55 16.03 -7.88
N VAL A 281 -10.66 16.63 -8.36
CA VAL A 281 -10.89 16.91 -9.79
C VAL A 281 -9.85 17.89 -10.37
N GLY A 282 -9.25 18.75 -9.55
CA GLY A 282 -8.14 19.63 -9.94
C GLY A 282 -6.81 18.87 -10.08
N ILE A 283 -6.50 17.99 -9.13
CA ILE A 283 -5.36 17.05 -9.18
C ILE A 283 -5.53 16.05 -10.34
N GLU A 284 -6.75 15.57 -10.55
CA GLU A 284 -7.16 14.77 -11.70
C GLU A 284 -7.17 15.61 -12.99
N LYS A 285 -7.37 16.92 -13.01
CA LYS A 285 -7.17 17.70 -14.25
C LYS A 285 -5.70 17.95 -14.56
N GLU A 286 -4.82 17.83 -13.57
CA GLU A 286 -3.36 17.76 -13.76
C GLU A 286 -2.86 16.34 -14.09
N TYR A 287 -3.58 15.27 -13.71
CA TYR A 287 -3.08 13.87 -13.76
C TYR A 287 -4.07 12.77 -14.15
N HIS A 288 -5.34 13.06 -14.44
CA HIS A 288 -6.19 12.18 -15.24
C HIS A 288 -5.76 12.33 -16.67
N ASP A 289 -5.07 11.29 -17.07
CA ASP A 289 -5.69 10.55 -18.13
C ASP A 289 -5.86 9.11 -17.61
N GLN A 290 -7.00 8.47 -17.80
CA GLN A 290 -7.02 7.01 -17.78
C GLN A 290 -6.09 6.52 -18.90
N ASP A 291 -5.90 7.33 -19.95
CA ASP A 291 -4.81 7.19 -20.90
C ASP A 291 -3.44 7.53 -20.30
N SER A 292 -3.25 7.95 -19.05
CA SER A 292 -1.94 8.18 -18.40
C SER A 292 -1.47 6.89 -17.73
N LEU A 293 -2.39 6.15 -17.10
CA LEU A 293 -2.18 4.75 -16.78
C LEU A 293 -1.94 3.96 -18.07
N GLU A 294 -2.78 4.14 -19.09
CA GLU A 294 -2.58 3.51 -20.40
C GLU A 294 -1.29 3.97 -21.10
N LYS A 295 -0.92 5.26 -21.09
CA LYS A 295 0.32 5.80 -21.68
C LYS A 295 1.54 5.37 -20.89
N HIS A 296 1.47 5.28 -19.56
CA HIS A 296 2.55 4.74 -18.74
C HIS A 296 2.74 3.24 -19.03
N ILE A 297 1.63 2.49 -19.09
CA ILE A 297 1.59 1.08 -19.51
C ILE A 297 2.17 0.91 -20.93
N LEU A 298 1.69 1.67 -21.91
CA LEU A 298 2.14 1.64 -23.31
C LEU A 298 3.59 2.13 -23.46
N SER A 299 4.02 3.10 -22.67
CA SER A 299 5.40 3.61 -22.64
C SER A 299 6.37 2.56 -22.12
N LYS A 300 6.02 1.87 -21.03
CA LYS A 300 6.80 0.74 -20.52
C LYS A 300 6.81 -0.43 -21.51
N VAL A 301 5.68 -0.75 -22.14
CA VAL A 301 5.59 -1.74 -23.23
C VAL A 301 6.49 -1.37 -24.43
N LYS A 302 6.56 -0.09 -24.80
CA LYS A 302 7.42 0.41 -25.88
C LYS A 302 8.91 0.39 -25.51
N GLN A 303 9.25 0.67 -24.27
CA GLN A 303 10.63 0.54 -23.76
C GLN A 303 11.09 -0.92 -23.75
N LEU A 304 10.22 -1.84 -23.31
CA LEU A 304 10.49 -3.28 -23.26
C LEU A 304 10.63 -3.92 -24.65
N LYS A 305 9.78 -3.53 -25.62
CA LYS A 305 9.89 -3.98 -27.02
C LYS A 305 11.16 -3.52 -27.74
N ASN A 306 11.82 -2.48 -27.23
CA ASN A 306 13.04 -1.89 -27.80
C ASN A 306 14.32 -2.36 -27.09
N MET A 307 14.22 -3.19 -26.04
CA MET A 307 15.40 -3.82 -25.47
C MET A 307 15.87 -4.92 -26.43
N LYS A 308 16.95 -4.64 -27.17
CA LYS A 308 17.62 -5.67 -27.96
C LYS A 308 18.04 -6.82 -27.03
N PRO A 309 17.94 -8.08 -27.48
CA PRO A 309 18.50 -9.20 -26.73
C PRO A 309 19.98 -8.88 -26.47
N LEU A 310 20.37 -8.95 -25.20
CA LEU A 310 21.78 -8.92 -24.82
C LEU A 310 22.42 -10.14 -25.49
N SER A 311 23.26 -9.87 -26.49
CA SER A 311 24.09 -10.83 -27.21
C SER A 311 25.20 -11.38 -26.35
#